data_AF-A0A819B7P1-F1
#
_entry.id   AF-A0A819B7P1-F1
#
_cell.length_a   1.000
_cell.length_b   1.000
_cell.length_c   1.000
_cell.angle_alpha   90.00
_cell.angle_beta   90.00
_cell.angle_gamma   90.00
#
_symmetry.space_group_name_H-M   'P 1'
#
loop_
_entity.id
_entity.type
_entity.pdbx_description
1 polymer ?
#
loop_
_entity_poly.entity_id
_entity_poly.type
_entity_poly.pdbx_seq_one_letter_code
_entity_poly.pdbx_strand_id
1 'polypeptide(L)'
;MSFEEEQRIILITGANRGIGFALVKKLLKEFPSDSTLILLGCRDLKKGEDAFIQLNSPSNVKLLQLDTSSRESIIRAIDQIKQLYDGKLDVIVNNAGIFTTEITVNVARELFNTNYYGIKIFNEYLIPLMKENGRIINVSSRVGSIVLQEMSKSLQDKYTSSTLTKSQLDKLVEDFISSIEKNNLESLGYNPKSDFLIYGITKAALNALTQIEARESSSRKNLLFVSVTPGLCATDMTRDMPNTRPPELGADSIFYVINTTRDQLKNGAFYRDGQQLPLINGSIIFN
;
A
#
# COMPACT_ATOMS: atom_id res chain seq x y z
N MET A 1 12.91 29.72 -25.04
CA MET A 1 11.73 29.23 -24.31
C MET A 1 12.23 28.17 -23.34
N SER A 2 12.30 28.49 -22.05
CA SER A 2 12.56 27.47 -21.04
C SER A 2 11.32 26.59 -20.97
N PHE A 3 11.46 25.31 -21.29
CA PHE A 3 10.45 24.32 -20.92
C PHE A 3 10.49 24.26 -19.39
N GLU A 4 9.48 24.80 -18.71
CA GLU A 4 9.31 24.50 -17.29
C GLU A 4 9.13 22.98 -17.19
N GLU A 5 10.04 22.30 -16.49
CA GLU A 5 9.85 20.89 -16.16
C GLU A 5 8.53 20.76 -15.38
N GLU A 6 7.61 19.95 -15.89
CA GLU A 6 6.31 19.76 -15.25
C GLU A 6 6.51 19.18 -13.85
N GLN A 7 5.96 19.85 -12.83
CA GLN A 7 6.11 19.45 -11.43
C GLN A 7 5.66 18.00 -11.22
N ARG A 8 6.51 17.19 -10.59
CA ARG A 8 6.22 15.82 -10.17
C ARG A 8 5.38 15.84 -8.90
N ILE A 9 4.25 15.14 -8.87
CA ILE A 9 3.35 15.11 -7.71
C ILE A 9 3.29 13.70 -7.11
N ILE A 10 3.69 13.59 -5.84
CA ILE A 10 3.76 12.35 -5.07
C ILE A 10 2.76 12.40 -3.92
N LEU A 11 1.75 11.53 -3.92
CA LEU A 11 0.80 11.38 -2.83
C LEU A 11 1.19 10.20 -1.94
N ILE A 12 1.23 10.43 -0.62
CA ILE A 12 1.51 9.38 0.37
C ILE A 12 0.38 9.35 1.39
N THR A 13 -0.31 8.22 1.53
CA THR A 13 -1.37 8.04 2.54
C THR A 13 -0.77 7.65 3.90
N GLY A 14 -1.38 8.12 5.00
CA GLY A 14 -0.87 7.83 6.36
C GLY A 14 0.53 8.39 6.62
N ALA A 15 0.84 9.55 6.07
CA ALA A 15 2.18 10.14 6.03
C ALA A 15 2.53 11.02 7.24
N ASN A 16 1.64 11.13 8.24
CA ASN A 16 1.88 11.94 9.43
C ASN A 16 2.74 11.24 10.51
N ARG A 17 3.06 9.94 10.35
CA ARG A 17 3.91 9.19 11.28
C ARG A 17 4.56 7.96 10.63
N GLY A 18 5.44 7.29 11.37
CA GLY A 18 6.01 6.00 11.00
C GLY A 18 6.71 6.02 9.64
N ILE A 19 6.52 4.96 8.85
CA ILE A 19 7.18 4.80 7.54
C ILE A 19 6.77 5.89 6.55
N GLY A 20 5.49 6.28 6.52
CA GLY A 20 5.01 7.34 5.62
C GLY A 20 5.68 8.68 5.90
N PHE A 21 5.86 9.04 7.18
CA PHE A 21 6.58 10.25 7.56
C PHE A 21 8.08 10.17 7.23
N ALA A 22 8.71 9.03 7.49
CA ALA A 22 10.10 8.79 7.11
C ALA A 22 10.30 8.89 5.59
N LEU A 23 9.32 8.45 4.80
CA LEU A 23 9.33 8.59 3.35
C LEU A 23 9.22 10.05 2.90
N VAL A 24 8.39 10.87 3.55
CA VAL A 24 8.35 12.32 3.26
C VAL A 24 9.72 12.96 3.52
N LYS A 25 10.36 12.65 4.66
CA LYS A 25 11.72 13.14 4.97
C LYS A 25 12.75 12.70 3.92
N LYS A 26 12.67 11.44 3.47
CA LYS A 26 13.55 10.90 2.43
C LYS A 26 13.34 11.65 1.12
N LEU A 27 12.10 11.84 0.67
CA LEU A 27 11.80 12.56 -0.57
C LEU A 27 12.27 14.02 -0.51
N LEU A 28 12.10 14.72 0.61
CA LEU A 28 12.61 16.09 0.79
C LEU A 28 14.13 16.17 0.69
N LYS A 29 14.83 15.15 1.19
CA LYS A 29 16.30 15.08 1.12
C LYS A 29 16.79 14.81 -0.30
N GLU A 30 16.17 13.87 -1.01
CA GLU A 30 16.62 13.41 -2.33
C GLU A 30 16.09 14.29 -3.47
N PHE A 31 14.94 14.95 -3.27
CA PHE A 31 14.30 15.87 -4.22
C PHE A 31 14.03 17.24 -3.53
N PRO A 32 15.08 18.04 -3.26
CA PRO A 32 14.95 19.27 -2.48
C PRO A 32 14.30 20.45 -3.22
N SER A 33 14.10 20.35 -4.54
CA SER A 33 13.54 21.42 -5.37
C SER A 33 12.00 21.39 -5.39
N ASP A 34 11.39 22.55 -5.66
CA ASP A 34 9.94 22.68 -5.87
C ASP A 34 9.44 21.94 -7.13
N SER A 35 10.32 21.31 -7.92
CA SER A 35 9.94 20.42 -9.02
C SER A 35 9.31 19.11 -8.55
N THR A 36 9.39 18.77 -7.26
CA THR A 36 8.63 17.65 -6.66
C THR A 36 7.73 18.15 -5.55
N LEU A 37 6.42 18.05 -5.76
CA LEU A 37 5.38 18.31 -4.77
C LEU A 37 5.00 17.02 -4.05
N ILE A 38 4.97 17.05 -2.72
CA ILE A 38 4.57 15.94 -1.87
C ILE A 38 3.22 16.27 -1.22
N LEU A 39 2.21 15.45 -1.50
CA LEU A 39 0.92 15.48 -0.81
C LEU A 39 1.00 14.54 0.40
N LEU A 40 1.08 15.11 1.59
CA LEU A 40 1.10 14.41 2.87
C LEU A 40 -0.34 14.09 3.27
N GLY A 41 -0.79 12.89 2.90
CA GLY A 41 -2.11 12.37 3.21
C GLY A 41 -2.22 11.88 4.66
N CYS A 42 -3.21 12.35 5.41
CA CYS A 42 -3.49 11.88 6.76
C CYS A 42 -4.97 12.04 7.13
N ARG A 43 -5.48 11.14 7.99
CA ARG A 43 -6.90 11.19 8.42
C ARG A 43 -7.20 12.35 9.37
N ASP A 44 -6.24 12.65 10.24
CA ASP A 44 -6.33 13.62 11.32
C ASP A 44 -5.45 14.81 10.96
N LEU A 45 -6.09 15.91 10.55
CA LEU A 45 -5.39 17.12 10.11
C LEU A 45 -4.53 17.73 11.20
N LYS A 46 -4.91 17.61 12.48
CA LYS A 46 -4.10 18.15 13.57
C LYS A 46 -2.76 17.42 13.67
N LYS A 47 -2.78 16.10 13.60
CA LYS A 47 -1.55 15.29 13.52
C LYS A 47 -0.77 15.52 12.23
N GLY A 48 -1.46 15.84 11.14
CA GLY A 48 -0.86 16.27 9.88
C GLY A 48 -0.08 17.58 10.03
N GLU A 49 -0.68 18.60 10.65
CA GLU A 49 -0.05 19.89 10.95
C GLU A 49 1.20 19.71 11.82
N ASP A 50 1.10 18.92 12.89
CA ASP A 50 2.23 18.66 13.78
C ASP A 50 3.40 18.00 13.02
N ALA A 51 3.10 17.02 12.15
CA ALA A 51 4.08 16.40 11.28
C ALA A 51 4.68 17.41 10.26
N PHE A 52 3.86 18.27 9.66
CA PHE A 52 4.32 19.30 8.74
C PHE A 52 5.24 20.33 9.41
N ILE A 53 4.94 20.73 10.65
CA ILE A 53 5.81 21.59 11.47
C ILE A 53 7.13 20.86 11.78
N GLN A 54 7.08 19.57 12.13
CA GLN A 54 8.28 18.76 12.37
C GLN A 54 9.19 18.64 11.13
N LEU A 55 8.64 18.81 9.94
CA LEU A 55 9.40 18.88 8.67
C LEU A 55 9.98 20.27 8.40
N ASN A 56 9.80 21.24 9.30
CA ASN A 56 10.09 22.67 9.12
C ASN A 56 9.25 23.34 8.04
N SER A 57 8.00 22.88 7.86
CA SER A 57 7.00 23.50 6.98
C SER A 57 7.49 23.79 5.54
N PRO A 58 8.05 22.79 4.83
CA PRO A 58 8.65 22.99 3.51
C PRO A 58 7.60 23.41 2.47
N SER A 59 7.98 24.27 1.53
CA SER A 59 7.10 24.84 0.48
C SER A 59 6.45 23.76 -0.38
N ASN A 60 7.20 22.70 -0.67
CA ASN A 60 6.85 21.60 -1.55
C ASN A 60 6.15 20.42 -0.84
N VAL A 61 5.66 20.61 0.40
CA VAL A 61 4.73 19.68 1.05
C VAL A 61 3.39 20.35 1.25
N LYS A 62 2.30 19.65 0.91
CA LYS A 62 0.92 20.08 1.17
C LYS A 62 0.18 19.00 1.94
N LEU A 63 -0.58 19.39 2.95
CA LEU A 63 -1.44 18.48 3.70
C LEU A 63 -2.68 18.15 2.87
N LEU A 64 -3.08 16.88 2.90
CA LEU A 64 -4.31 16.39 2.31
C LEU A 64 -5.06 15.55 3.36
N GLN A 65 -6.27 15.97 3.72
CA GLN A 65 -7.10 15.15 4.60
C GLN A 65 -7.59 13.91 3.85
N LEU A 66 -7.16 12.74 4.29
CA LEU A 66 -7.47 11.47 3.65
C LEU A 66 -7.52 10.34 4.68
N ASP A 67 -8.74 9.90 4.98
CA ASP A 67 -9.01 8.64 5.64
C ASP A 67 -9.35 7.57 4.60
N THR A 68 -8.48 6.58 4.43
CA THR A 68 -8.69 5.50 3.46
C THR A 68 -9.84 4.58 3.84
N SER A 69 -10.34 4.63 5.08
CA SER A 69 -11.48 3.86 5.54
C SER A 69 -12.85 4.54 5.31
N SER A 70 -12.86 5.82 4.91
CA SER A 70 -14.08 6.59 4.62
C SER A 70 -14.18 6.93 3.13
N ARG A 71 -15.26 6.46 2.50
CA ARG A 71 -15.57 6.75 1.10
C ARG A 71 -15.75 8.25 0.87
N GLU A 72 -16.40 8.94 1.78
CA GLU A 72 -16.62 10.38 1.72
C GLU A 72 -15.28 11.14 1.81
N SER A 73 -14.37 10.70 2.68
CA SER A 73 -13.03 11.29 2.77
C SER A 73 -12.23 11.06 1.49
N ILE A 74 -12.32 9.88 0.90
CA ILE A 74 -11.68 9.57 -0.38
C ILE A 74 -12.21 10.53 -1.46
N ILE A 75 -13.54 10.63 -1.62
CA ILE A 75 -14.14 11.48 -2.67
C ILE A 75 -13.71 12.94 -2.49
N ARG A 76 -13.74 13.48 -1.26
CA ARG A 76 -13.28 14.86 -1.00
C ARG A 76 -11.82 15.06 -1.37
N ALA A 77 -10.94 14.10 -1.04
CA ALA A 77 -9.53 14.18 -1.39
C ALA A 77 -9.31 14.13 -2.91
N ILE A 78 -10.06 13.29 -3.63
CA ILE A 78 -10.04 13.22 -5.10
C ILE A 78 -10.46 14.55 -5.72
N ASP A 79 -11.53 15.16 -5.22
CA ASP A 79 -12.02 16.44 -5.74
C ASP A 79 -11.03 17.57 -5.47
N GLN A 80 -10.41 17.60 -4.30
CA GLN A 80 -9.32 18.53 -4.00
C GLN A 80 -8.12 18.34 -4.95
N ILE A 81 -7.72 17.09 -5.22
CA ILE A 81 -6.61 16.80 -6.15
C ILE A 81 -6.94 17.29 -7.57
N LYS A 82 -8.17 17.07 -8.03
CA LYS A 82 -8.62 17.56 -9.34
C LYS A 82 -8.59 19.08 -9.42
N GLN A 83 -9.08 19.75 -8.38
CA GLN A 83 -9.18 21.21 -8.34
C GLN A 83 -7.82 21.90 -8.24
N LEU A 84 -6.92 21.38 -7.40
CA LEU A 84 -5.66 22.05 -7.06
C LEU A 84 -4.48 21.65 -7.94
N TYR A 85 -4.52 20.44 -8.52
CA TYR A 85 -3.38 19.85 -9.23
C TYR A 85 -3.75 19.37 -10.63
N ASP A 86 -4.86 19.88 -11.19
CA ASP A 86 -5.41 19.51 -12.49
C ASP A 86 -5.64 17.99 -12.64
N GLY A 87 -5.81 17.30 -11.50
CA GLY A 87 -5.94 15.85 -11.46
C GLY A 87 -4.74 15.12 -12.06
N LYS A 88 -3.51 15.64 -11.90
CA LYS A 88 -2.29 15.03 -12.42
C LYS A 88 -1.41 14.50 -11.29
N LEU A 89 -1.32 13.17 -11.15
CA LEU A 89 -0.44 12.52 -10.19
C LEU A 89 0.64 11.69 -10.88
N ASP A 90 1.87 11.75 -10.36
CA ASP A 90 3.00 10.96 -10.85
C ASP A 90 3.17 9.68 -10.02
N VAL A 91 3.00 9.77 -8.70
CA VAL A 91 3.18 8.63 -7.79
C VAL A 91 2.12 8.65 -6.71
N ILE A 92 1.53 7.48 -6.46
CA ILE A 92 0.68 7.21 -5.29
C ILE A 92 1.37 6.15 -4.45
N VAL A 93 1.50 6.43 -3.15
CA VAL A 93 1.98 5.49 -2.15
C VAL A 93 0.85 5.22 -1.17
N ASN A 94 0.18 4.08 -1.35
CA ASN A 94 -0.82 3.56 -0.41
C ASN A 94 -0.10 2.97 0.81
N ASN A 95 0.33 3.84 1.71
CA ASN A 95 1.08 3.50 2.93
C ASN A 95 0.19 3.32 4.17
N ALA A 96 -0.97 3.99 4.22
CA ALA A 96 -1.91 3.84 5.33
C ALA A 96 -2.31 2.37 5.54
N GLY A 97 -2.30 1.95 6.80
CA GLY A 97 -2.71 0.61 7.19
C GLY A 97 -2.81 0.48 8.70
N ILE A 98 -3.54 -0.54 9.13
CA ILE A 98 -3.73 -0.91 10.54
C ILE A 98 -3.37 -2.37 10.76
N PHE A 99 -3.03 -2.68 12.02
CA PHE A 99 -2.57 -3.98 12.44
C PHE A 99 -3.12 -4.30 13.83
N THR A 100 -3.55 -5.55 14.01
CA THR A 100 -3.89 -6.17 15.29
C THR A 100 -3.79 -7.69 15.13
N THR A 101 -3.64 -8.40 16.24
CA THR A 101 -3.61 -9.87 16.30
C THR A 101 -4.94 -10.47 16.75
N GLU A 102 -5.91 -9.64 17.16
CA GLU A 102 -7.23 -10.12 17.58
C GLU A 102 -7.98 -10.78 16.42
N ILE A 103 -8.58 -11.95 16.66
CA ILE A 103 -9.36 -12.67 15.65
C ILE A 103 -10.85 -12.57 15.98
N THR A 104 -11.48 -11.50 15.50
CA THR A 104 -12.94 -11.33 15.53
C THR A 104 -13.46 -10.85 14.18
N VAL A 105 -14.75 -11.07 13.92
CA VAL A 105 -15.38 -10.63 12.66
C VAL A 105 -15.35 -9.10 12.50
N ASN A 106 -15.47 -8.36 13.61
CA ASN A 106 -15.41 -6.89 13.61
C ASN A 106 -14.01 -6.41 13.25
N VAL A 107 -12.98 -7.01 13.85
CA VAL A 107 -11.59 -6.74 13.50
C VAL A 107 -11.30 -7.09 12.05
N ALA A 108 -11.83 -8.21 11.53
CA ALA A 108 -11.69 -8.56 10.12
C ALA A 108 -12.27 -7.46 9.22
N ARG A 109 -13.51 -7.04 9.47
CA ARG A 109 -14.17 -5.97 8.71
C ARG A 109 -13.36 -4.66 8.76
N GLU A 110 -12.87 -4.27 9.93
CA GLU A 110 -12.07 -3.06 10.11
C GLU A 110 -10.75 -3.11 9.31
N LEU A 111 -10.01 -4.22 9.44
CA LEU A 111 -8.73 -4.41 8.76
C LEU A 111 -8.90 -4.44 7.24
N PHE A 112 -9.90 -5.15 6.71
CA PHE A 112 -10.15 -5.13 5.26
C PHE A 112 -10.63 -3.78 4.76
N ASN A 113 -11.46 -3.06 5.53
CA ASN A 113 -11.90 -1.74 5.14
C ASN A 113 -10.71 -0.80 4.90
N THR A 114 -9.73 -0.80 5.80
CA THR A 114 -8.56 0.09 5.70
C THR A 114 -7.49 -0.46 4.76
N ASN A 115 -7.10 -1.73 4.90
CA ASN A 115 -5.92 -2.30 4.25
C ASN A 115 -6.20 -2.82 2.83
N TYR A 116 -7.47 -2.94 2.41
CA TYR A 116 -7.86 -3.49 1.12
C TYR A 116 -8.95 -2.69 0.41
N TYR A 117 -10.18 -2.64 0.93
CA TYR A 117 -11.31 -2.02 0.24
C TYR A 117 -11.10 -0.52 0.02
N GLY A 118 -10.62 0.18 1.04
CA GLY A 118 -10.26 1.59 0.96
C GLY A 118 -9.26 1.89 -0.15
N ILE A 119 -8.19 1.08 -0.23
CA ILE A 119 -7.16 1.20 -1.28
C ILE A 119 -7.74 0.88 -2.66
N LYS A 120 -8.54 -0.19 -2.79
CA LYS A 120 -9.20 -0.56 -4.05
C LYS A 120 -10.07 0.58 -4.59
N ILE A 121 -10.96 1.12 -3.75
CA ILE A 121 -11.83 2.24 -4.10
C ILE A 121 -10.99 3.46 -4.45
N PHE A 122 -9.94 3.75 -3.66
CA PHE A 122 -9.09 4.91 -3.91
C PHE A 122 -8.35 4.82 -5.25
N ASN A 123 -7.79 3.65 -5.56
CA ASN A 123 -7.12 3.38 -6.83
C ASN A 123 -8.09 3.53 -8.01
N GLU A 124 -9.33 3.05 -7.90
CA GLU A 124 -10.36 3.22 -8.94
C GLU A 124 -10.58 4.69 -9.33
N TYR A 125 -10.60 5.60 -8.34
CA TYR A 125 -10.73 7.04 -8.59
C TYR A 125 -9.45 7.72 -9.06
N LEU A 126 -8.28 7.24 -8.62
CA LEU A 126 -7.00 7.87 -8.91
C LEU A 126 -6.36 7.42 -10.22
N ILE A 127 -6.56 6.18 -10.67
CA ILE A 127 -5.98 5.67 -11.93
C ILE A 127 -6.28 6.60 -13.13
N PRO A 128 -7.51 7.15 -13.31
CA PRO A 128 -7.77 8.13 -14.36
C PRO A 128 -6.92 9.41 -14.28
N LEU A 129 -6.56 9.82 -13.04
CA LEU A 129 -5.79 11.03 -12.71
C LEU A 129 -4.27 10.84 -12.78
N MET A 130 -3.80 9.61 -13.00
CA MET A 130 -2.36 9.39 -13.15
C MET A 130 -1.85 9.98 -14.47
N LYS A 131 -0.63 10.52 -14.45
CA LYS A 131 0.13 10.91 -15.66
C LYS A 131 0.66 9.67 -16.40
N GLU A 132 1.12 9.89 -17.63
CA GLU A 132 1.90 8.90 -18.38
C GLU A 132 3.11 8.43 -17.55
N ASN A 133 3.37 7.12 -17.55
CA ASN A 133 4.42 6.49 -16.75
C ASN A 133 4.26 6.62 -15.22
N GLY A 134 3.07 7.00 -14.77
CA GLY A 134 2.73 7.11 -13.35
C GLY A 134 2.83 5.79 -12.59
N ARG A 135 2.96 5.88 -11.26
CA ARG A 135 3.20 4.72 -10.38
C ARG A 135 2.19 4.63 -9.25
N ILE A 136 1.68 3.43 -9.02
CA ILE A 136 0.84 3.09 -7.88
C ILE A 136 1.61 2.06 -7.04
N ILE A 137 1.97 2.46 -5.82
CA ILE A 137 2.78 1.68 -4.91
C ILE A 137 1.93 1.31 -3.70
N ASN A 138 1.67 0.01 -3.52
CA ASN A 138 0.93 -0.50 -2.38
C ASN A 138 1.92 -0.98 -1.30
N VAL A 139 1.90 -0.35 -0.12
CA VAL A 139 2.73 -0.81 1.02
C VAL A 139 2.07 -2.02 1.66
N SER A 140 2.54 -3.18 1.24
CA SER A 140 2.09 -4.48 1.68
C SER A 140 2.98 -5.03 2.81
N SER A 141 3.01 -6.35 3.00
CA SER A 141 3.84 -7.02 3.99
C SER A 141 4.21 -8.43 3.56
N ARG A 142 5.42 -8.87 3.95
CA ARG A 142 5.84 -10.27 3.85
C ARG A 142 4.89 -11.21 4.61
N VAL A 143 4.19 -10.72 5.64
CA VAL A 143 3.21 -11.51 6.40
C VAL A 143 2.10 -12.06 5.50
N GLY A 144 1.71 -11.35 4.44
CA GLY A 144 0.73 -11.88 3.48
C GLY A 144 1.22 -13.16 2.79
N SER A 145 2.49 -13.20 2.40
CA SER A 145 3.12 -14.40 1.82
C SER A 145 3.26 -15.54 2.82
N ILE A 146 3.64 -15.22 4.07
CA ILE A 146 3.82 -16.21 5.15
C ILE A 146 2.48 -16.86 5.48
N VAL A 147 1.44 -16.05 5.68
CA VAL A 147 0.10 -16.53 6.03
C VAL A 147 -0.49 -17.37 4.88
N LEU A 148 -0.27 -17.02 3.61
CA LEU A 148 -0.67 -17.87 2.49
C LEU A 148 0.04 -19.24 2.50
N GLN A 149 1.32 -19.32 2.88
CA GLN A 149 2.06 -20.59 2.93
C GLN A 149 1.52 -21.55 3.98
N GLU A 150 0.93 -21.02 5.04
CA GLU A 150 0.31 -21.80 6.11
C GLU A 150 -1.08 -22.33 5.72
N MET A 151 -1.61 -21.96 4.56
CA MET A 151 -2.96 -22.32 4.10
C MET A 151 -2.96 -23.47 3.11
N SER A 152 -4.14 -24.02 2.86
CA SER A 152 -4.34 -25.05 1.85
C SER A 152 -3.82 -24.61 0.47
N LYS A 153 -3.31 -25.57 -0.30
CA LYS A 153 -2.86 -25.34 -1.67
C LYS A 153 -3.95 -24.70 -2.55
N SER A 154 -5.22 -25.05 -2.32
CA SER A 154 -6.35 -24.44 -3.02
C SER A 154 -6.45 -22.92 -2.77
N LEU A 155 -6.29 -22.46 -1.53
CA LEU A 155 -6.30 -21.02 -1.23
C LEU A 155 -5.08 -20.32 -1.82
N GLN A 156 -3.90 -20.92 -1.70
CA GLN A 156 -2.67 -20.42 -2.32
C GLN A 156 -2.88 -20.17 -3.81
N ASP A 157 -3.39 -21.17 -4.53
CA ASP A 157 -3.61 -21.12 -5.97
C ASP A 157 -4.65 -20.05 -6.36
N LYS A 158 -5.71 -19.88 -5.56
CA LYS A 158 -6.71 -18.83 -5.79
C LYS A 158 -6.10 -17.43 -5.66
N TYR A 159 -5.35 -17.15 -4.59
CA TYR A 159 -4.73 -15.84 -4.36
C TYR A 159 -3.62 -15.51 -5.36
N THR A 160 -2.94 -16.52 -5.92
CA THR A 160 -1.85 -16.31 -6.91
C THR A 160 -2.26 -16.57 -8.36
N SER A 161 -3.55 -16.80 -8.62
CA SER A 161 -4.02 -17.08 -9.97
C SER A 161 -3.79 -15.88 -10.90
N SER A 162 -3.18 -16.13 -12.06
CA SER A 162 -2.92 -15.11 -13.08
C SER A 162 -4.21 -14.56 -13.71
N THR A 163 -5.33 -15.26 -13.56
CA THR A 163 -6.66 -14.89 -14.07
C THR A 163 -7.62 -14.38 -13.01
N LEU A 164 -7.18 -14.29 -11.74
CA LEU A 164 -8.00 -13.77 -10.65
C LEU A 164 -8.53 -12.38 -10.99
N THR A 165 -9.83 -12.13 -10.84
CA THR A 165 -10.46 -10.82 -11.06
C THR A 165 -10.73 -10.09 -9.75
N LYS A 166 -10.99 -8.77 -9.80
CA LYS A 166 -11.37 -7.99 -8.60
C LYS A 166 -12.58 -8.58 -7.88
N SER A 167 -13.61 -8.98 -8.62
CA SER A 167 -14.82 -9.58 -8.04
C SER A 167 -14.56 -10.94 -7.39
N GLN A 168 -13.70 -11.78 -7.99
CA GLN A 168 -13.29 -13.04 -7.37
C GLN A 168 -12.46 -12.80 -6.10
N LEU A 169 -11.56 -11.81 -6.11
CA LEU A 169 -10.80 -11.44 -4.92
C LEU A 169 -11.70 -10.91 -3.80
N ASP A 170 -12.67 -10.06 -4.12
CA ASP A 170 -13.69 -9.60 -3.16
C ASP A 170 -14.46 -10.78 -2.57
N LYS A 171 -14.82 -11.76 -3.40
CA LYS A 171 -15.49 -12.97 -2.93
C LYS A 171 -14.60 -13.79 -1.97
N LEU A 172 -13.31 -13.92 -2.23
CA LEU A 172 -12.36 -14.59 -1.31
C LEU A 172 -12.31 -13.87 0.05
N VAL A 173 -12.28 -12.53 0.04
CA VAL A 173 -12.29 -11.71 1.26
C VAL A 173 -13.60 -11.90 2.03
N GLU A 174 -14.74 -11.85 1.36
CA GLU A 174 -16.06 -12.06 1.96
C GLU A 174 -16.20 -13.46 2.54
N ASP A 175 -15.75 -14.49 1.82
CA ASP A 175 -15.76 -15.88 2.30
C ASP A 175 -14.88 -16.06 3.53
N PHE A 176 -13.71 -15.42 3.57
CA PHE A 176 -12.85 -15.42 4.75
C PHE A 176 -13.54 -14.75 5.96
N ILE A 177 -14.12 -13.56 5.80
CA ILE A 177 -14.84 -12.88 6.89
C ILE A 177 -16.01 -13.74 7.37
N SER A 178 -16.79 -14.33 6.45
CA SER A 178 -17.90 -15.22 6.79
C SER A 178 -17.43 -16.46 7.55
N SER A 179 -16.23 -16.95 7.26
CA SER A 179 -15.69 -18.13 7.92
C SER A 179 -15.27 -17.91 9.38
N ILE A 180 -14.88 -16.67 9.72
CA ILE A 180 -14.65 -16.26 11.11
C ILE A 180 -15.98 -16.25 11.85
N GLU A 181 -17.02 -15.65 11.26
CA GLU A 181 -18.36 -15.56 11.85
C GLU A 181 -19.00 -16.94 12.06
N LYS A 182 -18.78 -17.87 11.13
CA LYS A 182 -19.28 -19.26 11.19
C LYS A 182 -18.37 -20.22 11.95
N ASN A 183 -17.22 -19.75 12.43
CA ASN A 183 -16.20 -20.54 13.10
C ASN A 183 -15.78 -21.81 12.31
N ASN A 184 -15.52 -21.67 11.01
CA ASN A 184 -15.20 -22.80 10.12
C ASN A 184 -13.94 -22.58 9.25
N LEU A 185 -13.05 -21.68 9.66
CA LEU A 185 -11.76 -21.37 9.02
C LEU A 185 -10.97 -22.61 8.57
N GLU A 186 -10.73 -23.55 9.48
CA GLU A 186 -9.91 -24.74 9.23
C GLU A 186 -10.52 -25.63 8.13
N SER A 187 -11.84 -25.79 8.13
CA SER A 187 -12.55 -26.57 7.10
C SER A 187 -12.44 -25.97 5.69
N LEU A 188 -12.19 -24.66 5.60
CA LEU A 188 -11.98 -23.94 4.35
C LEU A 188 -10.49 -23.80 3.99
N GLY A 189 -9.60 -24.41 4.78
CA GLY A 189 -8.17 -24.47 4.51
C GLY A 189 -7.37 -23.28 5.04
N TYR A 190 -7.96 -22.44 5.90
CA TYR A 190 -7.21 -21.40 6.63
C TYR A 190 -6.53 -22.00 7.87
N ASN A 191 -5.42 -21.39 8.32
CA ASN A 191 -4.76 -21.77 9.57
C ASN A 191 -5.21 -20.84 10.72
N PRO A 192 -6.18 -21.23 11.57
CA PRO A 192 -6.64 -20.39 12.68
C PRO A 192 -5.59 -20.18 13.77
N LYS A 193 -4.48 -20.94 13.77
CA LYS A 193 -3.38 -20.80 14.74
C LYS A 193 -2.36 -19.72 14.36
N SER A 194 -2.54 -19.05 13.22
CA SER A 194 -1.64 -18.00 12.78
C SER A 194 -1.91 -16.70 13.54
N ASP A 195 -0.94 -16.20 14.30
CA ASP A 195 -1.05 -14.97 15.11
C ASP A 195 -1.36 -13.71 14.29
N PHE A 196 -1.11 -13.77 12.98
CA PHE A 196 -1.30 -12.66 12.07
C PHE A 196 -2.36 -12.95 10.99
N LEU A 197 -3.25 -13.92 11.21
CA LEU A 197 -4.16 -14.44 10.19
C LEU A 197 -4.90 -13.35 9.41
N ILE A 198 -5.69 -12.51 10.09
CA ILE A 198 -6.51 -11.48 9.44
C ILE A 198 -5.61 -10.47 8.71
N TYR A 199 -4.61 -9.93 9.40
CA TYR A 199 -3.68 -8.96 8.82
C TYR A 199 -2.97 -9.52 7.59
N GLY A 200 -2.46 -10.75 7.68
CA GLY A 200 -1.82 -11.46 6.58
C GLY A 200 -2.74 -11.63 5.39
N ILE A 201 -3.99 -12.07 5.58
CA ILE A 201 -4.94 -12.12 4.47
C ILE A 201 -5.19 -10.74 3.86
N THR A 202 -5.29 -9.66 4.65
CA THR A 202 -5.45 -8.32 4.06
C THR A 202 -4.26 -7.93 3.17
N LYS A 203 -3.04 -8.32 3.54
CA LYS A 203 -1.83 -8.05 2.76
C LYS A 203 -1.65 -8.99 1.57
N ALA A 204 -2.11 -10.25 1.68
CA ALA A 204 -2.23 -11.17 0.56
C ALA A 204 -3.23 -10.64 -0.49
N ALA A 205 -4.39 -10.16 -0.05
CA ALA A 205 -5.38 -9.53 -0.91
C ALA A 205 -4.84 -8.26 -1.57
N LEU A 206 -4.08 -7.43 -0.84
CA LEU A 206 -3.44 -6.24 -1.41
C LEU A 206 -2.39 -6.58 -2.48
N ASN A 207 -1.59 -7.64 -2.27
CA ASN A 207 -0.66 -8.14 -3.28
C ASN A 207 -1.39 -8.65 -4.54
N ALA A 208 -2.47 -9.40 -4.36
CA ALA A 208 -3.31 -9.88 -5.46
C ALA A 208 -3.96 -8.70 -6.21
N LEU A 209 -4.47 -7.69 -5.50
CA LEU A 209 -5.00 -6.47 -6.10
C LEU A 209 -3.97 -5.76 -6.96
N THR A 210 -2.72 -5.63 -6.50
CA THR A 210 -1.63 -5.08 -7.32
C THR A 210 -1.45 -5.83 -8.64
N GLN A 211 -1.49 -7.18 -8.62
CA GLN A 211 -1.37 -7.98 -9.85
C GLN A 211 -2.57 -7.77 -10.79
N ILE A 212 -3.77 -7.71 -10.22
CA ILE A 212 -5.01 -7.49 -10.96
C ILE A 212 -4.98 -6.13 -11.64
N GLU A 213 -4.65 -5.07 -10.91
CA GLU A 213 -4.59 -3.70 -11.44
C GLU A 213 -3.46 -3.52 -12.44
N ALA A 214 -2.30 -4.17 -12.22
CA ALA A 214 -1.24 -4.23 -13.21
C ALA A 214 -1.76 -4.80 -14.54
N ARG A 215 -2.45 -5.95 -14.50
CA ARG A 215 -2.98 -6.59 -15.71
C ARG A 215 -4.07 -5.77 -16.40
N GLU A 216 -4.97 -5.17 -15.62
CA GLU A 216 -6.17 -4.50 -16.13
C GLU A 216 -5.93 -3.05 -16.56
N SER A 217 -4.94 -2.37 -15.97
CA SER A 217 -4.77 -0.92 -16.12
C SER A 217 -3.38 -0.48 -16.60
N SER A 218 -2.39 -1.37 -16.73
CA SER A 218 -1.04 -0.93 -17.13
C SER A 218 -0.93 -0.39 -18.54
N SER A 219 -1.76 -0.87 -19.47
CA SER A 219 -1.79 -0.39 -20.85
C SER A 219 -2.31 1.05 -20.94
N ARG A 220 -3.08 1.48 -19.94
CA ARG A 220 -3.47 2.88 -19.79
C ARG A 220 -2.25 3.65 -19.33
N LYS A 221 -1.82 4.66 -20.10
CA LYS A 221 -0.78 5.61 -19.72
C LYS A 221 0.54 4.98 -19.24
N ASN A 222 0.85 3.77 -19.70
CA ASN A 222 2.02 2.98 -19.29
C ASN A 222 2.22 2.87 -17.76
N LEU A 223 1.14 2.73 -16.99
CA LEU A 223 1.18 2.76 -15.53
C LEU A 223 1.91 1.54 -14.94
N LEU A 224 2.65 1.81 -13.86
CA LEU A 224 3.33 0.81 -13.06
C LEU A 224 2.61 0.60 -11.73
N PHE A 225 2.29 -0.66 -11.42
CA PHE A 225 1.71 -1.09 -10.15
C PHE A 225 2.70 -2.02 -9.46
N VAL A 226 3.06 -1.72 -8.22
CA VAL A 226 3.96 -2.57 -7.43
C VAL A 226 3.51 -2.64 -5.99
N SER A 227 3.77 -3.77 -5.36
CA SER A 227 3.66 -3.92 -3.91
C SER A 227 5.05 -3.84 -3.30
N VAL A 228 5.18 -3.24 -2.12
CA VAL A 228 6.44 -3.14 -1.39
C VAL A 228 6.21 -3.55 0.06
N THR A 229 7.09 -4.39 0.61
CA THR A 229 7.15 -4.60 2.05
C THR A 229 8.29 -3.77 2.64
N PRO A 230 8.03 -2.92 3.64
CA PRO A 230 9.07 -2.12 4.30
C PRO A 230 9.99 -2.97 5.21
N GLY A 231 9.57 -4.21 5.51
CA GLY A 231 10.16 -5.03 6.56
C GLY A 231 9.57 -4.67 7.92
N LEU A 232 9.95 -5.41 8.96
CA LEU A 232 9.47 -5.18 10.32
C LEU A 232 10.11 -3.90 10.87
N CYS A 233 9.42 -2.76 10.76
CA CYS A 233 9.95 -1.47 11.19
C CYS A 233 9.49 -1.11 12.61
N ALA A 234 10.28 -0.39 13.38
CA ALA A 234 9.93 0.12 14.70
C ALA A 234 9.00 1.33 14.57
N THR A 235 7.70 1.08 14.45
CA THR A 235 6.65 2.11 14.38
C THR A 235 5.67 1.93 15.53
N ASP A 236 4.70 2.82 15.71
CA ASP A 236 3.63 2.64 16.70
C ASP A 236 2.95 1.25 16.62
N MET A 237 2.92 0.60 15.45
CA MET A 237 2.32 -0.72 15.27
C MET A 237 3.16 -1.88 15.84
N THR A 238 4.47 -1.71 15.96
CA THR A 238 5.42 -2.84 16.04
C THR A 238 6.68 -2.55 16.86
N ARG A 239 6.83 -1.34 17.43
CA ARG A 239 8.02 -0.88 18.17
C ARG A 239 8.44 -1.77 19.34
N ASP A 240 7.50 -2.49 19.95
CA ASP A 240 7.77 -3.37 21.09
C ASP A 240 8.04 -4.82 20.66
N MET A 241 8.03 -5.12 19.34
CA MET A 241 8.40 -6.42 18.80
C MET A 241 9.93 -6.56 18.71
N PRO A 242 10.48 -7.77 18.89
CA PRO A 242 11.91 -8.01 18.72
C PRO A 242 12.35 -7.83 17.25
N ASN A 243 13.63 -7.48 17.05
CA ASN A 243 14.29 -7.43 15.74
C ASN A 243 13.67 -6.44 14.74
N THR A 244 13.05 -5.36 15.23
CA THR A 244 12.57 -4.27 14.38
C THR A 244 13.72 -3.45 13.79
N ARG A 245 13.55 -2.95 12.56
CA ARG A 245 14.45 -2.00 11.90
C ARG A 245 13.93 -0.55 11.98
N PRO A 246 14.75 0.48 11.83
CA PRO A 246 14.27 1.87 11.78
C PRO A 246 13.25 2.13 10.66
N PRO A 247 12.22 2.98 10.87
CA PRO A 247 11.27 3.39 9.82
C PRO A 247 11.91 3.94 8.55
N GLU A 248 13.06 4.60 8.67
CA GLU A 248 13.85 5.14 7.55
C GLU A 248 14.24 4.05 6.56
N LEU A 249 14.60 2.87 7.05
CA LEU A 249 14.93 1.75 6.18
C LEU A 249 13.68 1.15 5.50
N GLY A 250 12.52 1.24 6.14
CA GLY A 250 11.24 0.92 5.50
C GLY A 250 10.88 1.93 4.41
N ALA A 251 11.16 3.21 4.65
CA ALA A 251 11.02 4.26 3.66
C ALA A 251 12.00 4.08 2.48
N ASP A 252 13.24 3.65 2.72
CA ASP A 252 14.21 3.36 1.65
C ASP A 252 13.72 2.24 0.71
N SER A 253 13.09 1.20 1.26
CA SER A 253 12.42 0.15 0.47
C SER A 253 11.37 0.70 -0.49
N ILE A 254 10.56 1.67 -0.05
CA ILE A 254 9.53 2.32 -0.87
C ILE A 254 10.17 3.32 -1.84
N PHE A 255 11.14 4.11 -1.36
CA PHE A 255 11.85 5.09 -2.17
C PHE A 255 12.57 4.44 -3.35
N TYR A 256 13.13 3.23 -3.17
CA TYR A 256 13.70 2.45 -4.26
C TYR A 256 12.73 2.36 -5.45
N VAL A 257 11.49 1.91 -5.24
CA VAL A 257 10.52 1.78 -6.34
C VAL A 257 10.00 3.13 -6.86
N ILE A 258 10.18 4.23 -6.11
CA ILE A 258 9.88 5.59 -6.60
C ILE A 258 10.98 6.10 -7.53
N ASN A 259 12.24 5.75 -7.24
CA ASN A 259 13.43 6.31 -7.88
C ASN A 259 14.04 5.42 -8.97
N THR A 260 13.75 4.13 -8.97
CA THR A 260 14.22 3.17 -9.98
C THR A 260 13.51 3.40 -11.32
N THR A 261 14.19 3.24 -12.45
CA THR A 261 13.57 3.43 -13.76
C THR A 261 12.52 2.34 -14.04
N ARG A 262 11.55 2.64 -14.90
CA ARG A 262 10.37 1.77 -15.09
C ARG A 262 10.75 0.39 -15.66
N ASP A 263 11.73 0.34 -16.55
CA ASP A 263 12.25 -0.87 -17.22
C ASP A 263 12.93 -1.84 -16.25
N GLN A 264 13.45 -1.34 -15.14
CA GLN A 264 14.08 -2.15 -14.09
C GLN A 264 13.04 -2.77 -13.13
N LEU A 265 11.78 -2.35 -13.20
CA LEU A 265 10.70 -2.85 -12.34
C LEU A 265 9.71 -3.69 -13.15
N LYS A 266 9.51 -4.92 -12.70
CA LYS A 266 8.41 -5.77 -13.15
C LYS A 266 7.07 -5.24 -12.62
N ASN A 267 6.13 -5.00 -13.52
CA ASN A 267 4.77 -4.59 -13.18
C ASN A 267 4.01 -5.73 -12.47
N GLY A 268 3.20 -5.41 -11.47
CA GLY A 268 2.49 -6.37 -10.63
C GLY A 268 3.38 -7.12 -9.64
N ALA A 269 4.67 -6.77 -9.53
CA ALA A 269 5.60 -7.49 -8.66
C ALA A 269 5.62 -6.93 -7.23
N PHE A 270 6.19 -7.75 -6.33
CA PHE A 270 6.34 -7.47 -4.91
C PHE A 270 7.82 -7.28 -4.58
N TYR A 271 8.19 -6.21 -3.86
CA TYR A 271 9.58 -5.85 -3.60
C TYR A 271 9.89 -5.63 -2.12
N ARG A 272 11.17 -5.79 -1.78
CA ARG A 272 11.78 -5.33 -0.53
C ARG A 272 13.22 -4.93 -0.79
N ASP A 273 13.62 -3.74 -0.35
CA ASP A 273 15.02 -3.29 -0.40
C ASP A 273 15.65 -3.49 -1.79
N GLY A 274 14.88 -3.23 -2.85
CA GLY A 274 15.26 -3.39 -4.25
C GLY A 274 15.23 -4.82 -4.81
N GLN A 275 14.96 -5.82 -3.99
CA GLN A 275 14.83 -7.21 -4.42
C GLN A 275 13.37 -7.58 -4.69
N GLN A 276 13.12 -8.21 -5.83
CA GLN A 276 11.82 -8.80 -6.11
C GLN A 276 11.63 -10.04 -5.22
N LEU A 277 10.49 -10.10 -4.54
CA LEU A 277 10.07 -11.20 -3.70
C LEU A 277 9.00 -12.04 -4.39
N PRO A 278 8.92 -13.35 -4.10
CA PRO A 278 7.78 -14.16 -4.51
C PRO A 278 6.53 -13.83 -3.68
N LEU A 279 5.34 -13.99 -4.26
CA LEU A 279 4.08 -13.84 -3.51
C LEU A 279 3.83 -15.00 -2.55
N ILE A 280 4.28 -16.19 -2.95
CA ILE A 280 4.39 -17.39 -2.14
C ILE A 280 5.77 -17.95 -2.48
N ASN A 281 6.66 -18.14 -1.51
CA ASN A 281 7.86 -18.93 -1.75
C ASN A 281 7.43 -20.28 -2.36
N GLY A 282 7.72 -20.51 -3.64
CA GLY A 282 7.93 -21.88 -4.11
C GLY A 282 9.04 -22.46 -3.25
N SER A 283 9.00 -23.76 -2.94
CA SER A 283 9.98 -24.45 -2.10
C SER A 283 11.41 -24.00 -2.39
N ILE A 284 11.90 -23.00 -1.66
CA ILE A 284 13.30 -22.66 -1.59
C ILE A 284 13.70 -23.24 -0.26
N ILE A 285 14.23 -24.46 -0.33
CA ILE A 285 14.99 -25.08 0.74
C ILE A 285 16.07 -24.05 1.09
N PHE A 286 15.97 -23.48 2.30
CA PHE A 286 17.12 -22.82 2.89
C PHE A 286 18.13 -23.93 3.18
N ASN A 287 19.13 -24.08 2.31
CA ASN A 287 20.40 -24.68 2.68
C ASN A 287 21.26 -23.61 3.33
#